data_AF-A0A967FWS1-F1
#
_entry.id   AF-A0A967FWS1-F1
#
_cell.length_a   1.000
_cell.length_b   1.000
_cell.length_c   1.000
_cell.angle_alpha   90.00
_cell.angle_beta   90.00
_cell.angle_gamma   90.00
#
_symmetry.space_group_name_H-M   'P 1'
#
loop_
_entity.id
_entity.type
_entity.pdbx_description
1 polymer ?
#
loop_
_entity_poly.entity_id
_entity_poly.type
_entity_poly.pdbx_seq_one_letter_code
_entity_poly.pdbx_strand_id
1 'polypeptide(L)'
;INVPEINPLESQMAGKDRMTVSGIEGAATDPLKAGFVVSDIQVVANKEFLNENPAAKKFFEVFTLPLNDINVQNTKMQDGEKSQEDIERHAQEWIK
;
A
#
# COMPACT_ATOMS: atom_id res chain seq x y z
N ILE A 1 -1.28 16.00 -7.10
CA ILE A 1 0.16 16.19 -6.79
C ILE A 1 0.92 16.03 -8.10
N ASN A 2 1.88 16.90 -8.41
CA ASN A 2 2.85 16.74 -9.51
C ASN A 2 3.92 17.83 -9.35
N VAL A 3 5.16 17.45 -9.03
CA VAL A 3 6.23 18.46 -8.85
C VAL A 3 6.88 18.80 -10.20
N PRO A 4 7.36 20.04 -10.41
CA PRO A 4 8.04 20.40 -11.67
C PRO A 4 9.28 19.55 -11.95
N GLU A 5 10.04 19.23 -10.90
CA GLU A 5 11.29 18.46 -10.96
C GLU A 5 11.44 17.54 -9.74
N ILE A 6 12.07 16.39 -9.94
CA ILE A 6 12.43 15.44 -8.88
C ILE A 6 13.79 15.83 -8.28
N ASN A 7 13.79 16.28 -7.02
CA ASN A 7 14.99 16.69 -6.30
C ASN A 7 15.14 15.87 -4.99
N PRO A 8 15.66 14.63 -5.06
CA PRO A 8 15.79 13.74 -3.90
C PRO A 8 16.91 14.18 -2.96
N LEU A 9 16.71 13.98 -1.67
CA LEU A 9 17.79 14.02 -0.68
C LEU A 9 18.75 12.83 -0.87
N GLU A 10 19.97 12.92 -0.35
CA GLU A 10 20.95 11.82 -0.41
C GLU A 10 20.37 10.51 0.14
N SER A 11 19.63 10.57 1.26
CA SER A 11 18.96 9.43 1.88
C SER A 11 17.84 8.82 1.03
N GLN A 12 17.33 9.56 0.03
CA GLN A 12 16.25 9.13 -0.86
C GLN A 12 16.78 8.58 -2.20
N MET A 13 18.09 8.68 -2.46
CA MET A 13 18.67 8.29 -3.74
C MET A 13 18.40 6.83 -4.11
N ALA A 14 18.41 5.92 -3.14
CA ALA A 14 18.06 4.52 -3.34
C ALA A 14 16.61 4.29 -3.83
N GLY A 15 15.72 5.26 -3.63
CA GLY A 15 14.33 5.23 -4.06
C GLY A 15 14.00 6.19 -5.19
N LYS A 16 14.99 6.88 -5.79
CA LYS A 16 14.77 7.95 -6.78
C LYS A 16 13.87 7.50 -7.94
N ASP A 17 14.08 6.30 -8.46
CA ASP A 17 13.33 5.79 -9.61
C ASP A 17 11.84 5.58 -9.28
N ARG A 18 11.51 5.38 -8.00
CA ARG A 18 10.13 5.29 -7.51
C ARG A 18 9.48 6.66 -7.25
N MET A 19 10.15 7.77 -7.57
CA MET A 19 9.55 9.10 -7.45
C MET A 19 8.83 9.54 -8.74
N THR A 20 8.99 8.78 -9.83
CA THR A 20 8.27 8.98 -11.10
C THR A 20 7.49 7.70 -11.42
N VAL A 21 6.18 7.80 -11.58
CA VAL A 21 5.29 6.64 -11.75
C VAL A 21 4.31 6.89 -12.88
N SER A 22 4.00 5.87 -13.66
CA SER A 22 3.03 5.92 -14.77
C SER A 22 1.80 5.06 -14.49
N GLY A 23 0.73 5.28 -15.24
CA GLY A 23 -0.48 4.44 -15.16
C GLY A 23 -1.28 4.60 -13.86
N ILE A 24 -1.14 5.72 -13.15
CA ILE A 24 -1.92 6.01 -11.95
C ILE A 24 -3.23 6.69 -12.36
N GLU A 25 -4.35 5.99 -12.17
CA GLU A 25 -5.68 6.54 -12.42
C GLU A 25 -5.93 7.80 -11.57
N GLY A 26 -6.44 8.85 -12.20
CA GLY A 26 -6.67 10.15 -11.55
C GLY A 26 -5.41 11.00 -11.31
N ALA A 27 -4.23 10.57 -11.76
CA ALA A 27 -3.03 11.40 -11.70
C ALA A 27 -3.13 12.64 -12.61
N ALA A 28 -2.50 13.74 -12.18
CA ALA A 28 -2.53 15.00 -12.92
C ALA A 28 -1.77 14.92 -14.26
N THR A 29 -0.75 14.07 -14.35
CA THR A 29 0.01 13.78 -15.56
C THR A 29 0.44 12.32 -15.57
N ASP A 30 0.77 11.80 -16.75
CA ASP A 30 1.44 10.51 -16.92
C ASP A 30 2.71 10.71 -17.77
N PRO A 31 3.93 10.48 -17.23
CA PRO A 31 4.21 10.06 -15.85
C PRO A 31 3.92 11.14 -14.81
N LEU A 32 3.60 10.70 -13.60
CA LEU A 32 3.46 11.52 -12.40
C LEU A 32 4.82 11.69 -11.73
N LYS A 33 5.23 12.94 -11.46
CA LYS A 33 6.37 13.26 -10.59
C LYS A 33 5.86 13.48 -9.16
N ALA A 34 5.98 12.47 -8.30
CA ALA A 34 5.37 12.48 -6.97
C ALA A 34 6.04 13.49 -6.01
N GLY A 35 7.34 13.75 -6.20
CA GLY A 35 8.14 14.60 -5.30
C GLY A 35 8.58 13.91 -4.00
N PHE A 36 8.16 12.65 -3.79
CA PHE A 36 8.59 11.76 -2.73
C PHE A 36 8.77 10.35 -3.29
N VAL A 37 9.52 9.50 -2.57
CA VAL A 37 9.64 8.08 -2.91
C VAL A 37 8.31 7.41 -2.65
N VAL A 38 7.67 6.85 -3.68
CA VAL A 38 6.39 6.16 -3.53
C VAL A 38 6.55 5.00 -2.55
N SER A 39 5.69 5.01 -1.54
CA SER A 39 5.69 4.03 -0.45
C SER A 39 4.91 2.79 -0.83
N ASP A 40 5.26 1.70 -0.18
CA ASP A 40 4.59 0.41 -0.34
C ASP A 40 4.32 -0.19 1.04
N ILE A 41 3.24 -0.96 1.16
CA ILE A 41 2.82 -1.61 2.41
C ILE A 41 3.30 -3.06 2.34
N GLN A 42 4.15 -3.43 3.30
CA GLN A 42 4.82 -4.73 3.31
C GLN A 42 4.55 -5.45 4.63
N VAL A 43 4.33 -6.76 4.56
CA VAL A 43 4.21 -7.60 5.76
C VAL A 43 5.61 -7.81 6.36
N VAL A 44 5.75 -7.53 7.65
CA VAL A 44 6.98 -7.80 8.41
C VAL A 44 6.64 -8.75 9.55
N ALA A 45 7.44 -9.80 9.72
CA ALA A 45 7.23 -10.81 10.76
C ALA A 45 8.54 -11.23 11.42
N ASN A 46 8.43 -11.71 12.67
CA ASN A 46 9.56 -12.24 13.43
C ASN A 46 10.13 -13.50 12.75
N LYS A 47 11.47 -13.62 12.74
CA LYS A 47 12.16 -14.72 12.03
C LYS A 47 11.87 -16.11 12.64
N GLU A 48 11.82 -16.22 13.96
CA GLU A 48 11.52 -17.47 14.66
C GLU A 48 10.09 -17.92 14.36
N PHE A 49 9.12 -16.99 14.43
CA PHE A 49 7.73 -17.25 14.03
C PHE A 49 7.63 -17.81 12.60
N LEU A 50 8.34 -17.21 11.64
CA LEU A 50 8.31 -17.67 10.25
C LEU A 50 8.97 -19.04 10.04
N ASN A 51 9.96 -19.39 10.85
CA ASN A 51 10.60 -20.71 10.81
C ASN A 51 9.66 -21.80 11.35
N GLU A 52 8.90 -21.48 12.39
CA GLU A 52 7.91 -22.40 12.97
C GLU A 52 6.62 -22.50 12.13
N ASN A 53 6.31 -21.46 11.33
CA ASN A 53 5.07 -21.35 10.57
C ASN A 53 5.32 -21.17 9.06
N PRO A 54 5.81 -22.21 8.35
CA PRO A 54 6.16 -22.11 6.93
C PRO A 54 4.96 -21.80 6.02
N ALA A 55 3.75 -22.21 6.40
CA ALA A 55 2.53 -21.87 5.68
C ALA A 55 2.23 -20.36 5.73
N ALA A 56 2.36 -19.75 6.91
CA ALA A 56 2.20 -18.30 7.08
C ALA A 56 3.27 -17.52 6.32
N LYS A 57 4.53 -17.99 6.37
CA LYS A 57 5.60 -17.43 5.55
C LYS A 57 5.22 -17.44 4.06
N LYS A 58 4.76 -18.58 3.54
CA LYS A 58 4.41 -18.67 2.13
C LYS A 58 3.22 -17.76 1.78
N PHE A 59 2.24 -17.68 2.65
CA PHE A 59 1.11 -16.77 2.49
C PHE A 59 1.59 -15.31 2.42
N PHE A 60 2.41 -14.85 3.36
CA PHE A 60 2.94 -13.47 3.35
C PHE A 60 3.79 -13.15 2.12
N GLU A 61 4.53 -14.12 1.56
CA GLU A 61 5.30 -13.92 0.33
C GLU A 61 4.44 -13.66 -0.92
N VAL A 62 3.21 -14.20 -0.95
CA VAL A 62 2.33 -14.11 -2.13
C VAL A 62 1.14 -13.19 -1.92
N PHE A 63 0.88 -12.80 -0.68
CA PHE A 63 -0.24 -11.95 -0.34
C PHE A 63 -0.01 -10.54 -0.88
N THR A 64 -1.04 -10.01 -1.53
CA THR A 64 -1.12 -8.64 -2.02
C THR A 64 -2.51 -8.12 -1.73
N LEU A 65 -2.60 -6.85 -1.32
CA LEU A 65 -3.86 -6.16 -1.09
C LEU A 65 -3.91 -4.94 -2.02
N PRO A 66 -4.83 -4.88 -3.00
CA PRO A 66 -4.93 -3.75 -3.90
C PRO A 66 -5.21 -2.44 -3.17
N LEU A 67 -4.49 -1.36 -3.53
CA LEU A 67 -4.68 -0.04 -2.93
C LEU A 67 -6.12 0.48 -3.08
N ASN A 68 -6.79 0.13 -4.18
CA ASN A 68 -8.18 0.51 -4.39
C ASN A 68 -9.11 -0.10 -3.33
N ASP A 69 -8.90 -1.35 -2.96
CA ASP A 69 -9.72 -2.03 -1.95
C ASP A 69 -9.51 -1.40 -0.56
N ILE A 70 -8.26 -1.01 -0.25
CA ILE A 70 -7.93 -0.24 0.96
C ILE A 70 -8.66 1.10 0.96
N ASN A 71 -8.67 1.80 -0.17
CA ASN A 71 -9.36 3.10 -0.28
C ASN A 71 -10.87 2.95 -0.10
N VAL A 72 -11.51 1.95 -0.72
CA VAL A 72 -12.94 1.67 -0.56
C VAL A 72 -13.27 1.37 0.91
N GLN A 73 -12.46 0.55 1.57
CA GLN A 73 -12.66 0.23 2.99
C GLN A 73 -12.48 1.47 3.88
N ASN A 74 -11.44 2.27 3.65
CA ASN A 74 -11.23 3.53 4.37
C ASN A 74 -12.37 4.54 4.16
N THR A 75 -12.96 4.60 2.96
CA THR A 75 -14.14 5.44 2.70
C THR A 75 -15.34 4.98 3.53
N LYS A 76 -15.63 3.67 3.60
CA LYS A 76 -16.70 3.15 4.48
C LYS A 76 -16.48 3.57 5.95
N MET A 77 -15.23 3.45 6.44
CA MET A 77 -14.89 3.89 7.80
C MET A 77 -15.08 5.39 8.00
N GLN A 78 -14.67 6.20 7.03
CA GLN A 78 -14.84 7.66 7.04
C GLN A 78 -16.32 8.04 7.08
N ASP A 79 -17.17 7.31 6.36
CA ASP A 79 -18.61 7.52 6.26
C ASP A 79 -19.40 6.99 7.48
N GLY A 80 -18.74 6.27 8.40
CA GLY A 80 -19.29 5.92 9.71
C GLY A 80 -19.14 4.46 10.12
N GLU A 81 -18.82 3.56 9.20
CA GLU A 81 -18.66 2.11 9.46
C GLU A 81 -17.27 1.79 10.04
N LYS A 82 -16.99 2.28 11.25
CA LYS A 82 -15.65 2.22 11.88
C LYS A 82 -15.60 1.46 13.21
N SER A 83 -16.67 0.73 13.54
CA SER A 83 -16.65 -0.16 14.70
C SER A 83 -15.83 -1.42 14.42
N GLN A 84 -15.43 -2.15 15.46
CA GLN A 84 -14.75 -3.45 15.30
C GLN A 84 -15.61 -4.43 14.48
N GLU A 85 -16.92 -4.45 14.73
CA GLU A 85 -17.88 -5.30 14.01
C GLU A 85 -17.95 -4.93 12.52
N ASP A 86 -17.94 -3.63 12.20
CA ASP A 86 -17.91 -3.17 10.80
C ASP A 86 -16.62 -3.59 10.09
N ILE A 87 -15.47 -3.41 10.73
CA ILE A 87 -14.17 -3.76 10.14
C ILE A 87 -14.08 -5.28 9.89
N GLU A 88 -14.54 -6.10 10.84
CA GLU A 88 -14.62 -7.55 10.66
C GLU A 88 -15.56 -7.92 9.51
N ARG A 89 -16.73 -7.28 9.44
CA ARG A 89 -17.67 -7.48 8.33
C ARG A 89 -17.06 -7.08 6.98
N HIS A 90 -16.35 -5.95 6.88
CA HIS A 90 -15.67 -5.52 5.66
C HIS A 90 -14.62 -6.54 5.21
N ALA A 91 -13.83 -7.08 6.14
CA ALA A 91 -12.84 -8.10 5.83
C ALA A 91 -13.51 -9.39 5.33
N GLN A 92 -14.60 -9.84 5.96
CA GLN A 92 -15.36 -11.01 5.50
C GLN A 92 -16.03 -10.78 4.14
N GLU A 93 -16.54 -9.58 3.87
CA GLU A 93 -17.08 -9.19 2.57
C GLU A 93 -16.00 -9.20 1.48
N TRP A 94 -14.78 -8.76 1.78
CA TRP A 94 -13.66 -8.73 0.84
C TRP A 94 -13.10 -10.12 0.52
N ILE A 95 -13.09 -11.05 1.48
CA ILE A 95 -12.58 -12.41 1.31
C ILE A 95 -13.50 -13.29 0.41
N LYS A 96 -14.80 -12.97 0.34
CA LYS A 96 -15.80 -13.76 -0.39
C LYS A 96 -15.59 -13.72 -1.90
#